data_AF-A0A4Y2QBJ5-F1
#
_entry.id   AF-A0A4Y2QBJ5-F1
#
_cell.length_a   1.000
_cell.length_b   1.000
_cell.length_c   1.000
_cell.angle_alpha   90.00
_cell.angle_beta   90.00
_cell.angle_gamma   90.00
#
_symmetry.space_group_name_H-M   'P 1'
#
loop_
_entity.id
_entity.type
_entity.pdbx_description
1 polymer ?
#
loop_
_entity_poly.entity_id
_entity_poly.type
_entity_poly.pdbx_seq_one_letter_code
_entity_poly.pdbx_strand_id
1 'polypeptide(L)' 'MHPRCIKCNGKHATRECSIKEKIIDPTCINCGEKGHLAAWKGCKALPLIQKTPARQERKSYAQAVAKTYKND' A
#
# COMPACT_ATOMS: atom_id res chain seq x y z
N MET A 1 -6.88 -15.29 -12.11
CA MET A 1 -7.18 -13.87 -11.82
C MET A 1 -6.94 -13.06 -13.09
N HIS A 2 -7.94 -12.34 -13.60
CA HIS A 2 -7.73 -11.51 -14.80
C HIS A 2 -7.15 -10.15 -14.41
N PRO A 3 -6.04 -9.70 -15.01
CA PRO A 3 -5.48 -8.38 -14.72
C PRO A 3 -6.44 -7.28 -15.18
N ARG A 4 -6.47 -6.18 -14.42
CA ARG A 4 -7.14 -4.93 -14.83
C ARG A 4 -6.11 -3.87 -15.14
N CYS A 5 -6.32 -3.15 -16.24
CA CYS A 5 -5.45 -2.06 -16.65
C CYS A 5 -5.66 -0.83 -15.76
N ILE A 6 -4.59 -0.26 -15.20
CA ILE A 6 -4.68 0.94 -14.35
C ILE A 6 -5.02 2.23 -15.12
N LYS A 7 -4.90 2.21 -16.46
CA LYS A 7 -5.15 3.35 -17.34
C LYS A 7 -6.62 3.45 -17.74
N CYS A 8 -7.21 2.33 -18.15
CA CYS A 8 -8.56 2.31 -18.76
C CYS A 8 -9.53 1.31 -18.10
N ASN A 9 -9.14 0.63 -17.02
CA ASN A 9 -9.93 -0.41 -16.35
C ASN A 9 -10.31 -1.62 -17.24
N GLY A 10 -9.66 -1.79 -18.40
CA GLY A 10 -9.87 -2.93 -19.30
C GLY A 10 -9.35 -4.25 -18.73
N LYS A 11 -9.85 -5.38 -19.26
CA LYS A 11 -9.46 -6.75 -18.88
C LYS A 11 -8.13 -7.19 -19.53
N HIS A 12 -7.08 -6.38 -19.40
CA HIS A 12 -5.75 -6.64 -19.93
C HIS A 12 -4.66 -6.11 -18.99
N ALA A 13 -3.42 -6.57 -19.19
CA ALA A 13 -2.28 -6.03 -18.45
C ALA A 13 -1.95 -4.61 -18.93
N THR A 14 -1.54 -3.71 -18.03
CA THR A 14 -1.24 -2.30 -18.38
C THR A 14 -0.23 -2.14 -19.54
N ARG A 15 0.63 -3.14 -19.76
CA ARG A 15 1.61 -3.19 -20.86
C ARG A 15 0.97 -3.37 -22.25
N GLU A 16 -0.19 -3.99 -22.32
CA GLU A 16 -0.96 -4.25 -23.55
C GLU A 16 -1.95 -3.12 -23.86
N CYS A 17 -2.00 -2.08 -23.01
CA CYS A 17 -2.94 -1.00 -23.18
C CYS A 17 -2.54 -0.10 -24.37
N SER A 18 -3.50 0.18 -25.25
CA SER A 18 -3.31 1.08 -26.40
C SER A 18 -2.99 2.52 -25.98
N ILE A 19 -3.37 2.93 -24.76
CA ILE A 19 -3.09 4.27 -24.23
C ILE A 19 -1.62 4.35 -23.83
N LYS A 20 -0.81 5.05 -24.64
CA LYS A 20 0.61 5.32 -24.37
C LYS A 20 0.85 6.71 -23.78
N GLU A 21 -0.11 7.60 -23.93
CA GLU A 21 -0.02 8.99 -23.47
C GLU A 21 -0.30 9.15 -21.97
N LYS A 22 0.09 10.31 -21.44
CA LYS A 22 -0.19 10.69 -20.06
C LYS A 22 -1.66 11.09 -19.93
N ILE A 23 -2.39 10.40 -19.06
CA ILE A 23 -3.77 10.74 -18.73
C ILE A 23 -3.74 11.90 -17.73
N ILE A 24 -4.30 13.04 -18.11
CA ILE A 24 -4.33 14.26 -17.28
C ILE A 24 -5.23 14.05 -16.05
N ASP A 25 -6.39 13.41 -16.26
CA ASP A 25 -7.36 13.15 -15.21
C ASP A 25 -7.60 11.63 -15.04
N PRO A 26 -6.67 10.93 -14.36
CA PRO A 26 -6.77 9.49 -14.20
C PRO A 26 -7.95 9.11 -13.30
N THR A 27 -8.62 8.02 -13.65
CA THR A 27 -9.67 7.43 -12.83
C THR A 27 -9.10 6.29 -11.99
N CYS A 28 -9.39 6.31 -10.70
CA CYS A 28 -8.94 5.27 -9.77
C CYS A 28 -9.76 3.98 -9.94
N ILE A 29 -9.09 2.87 -10.26
CA ILE A 29 -9.76 1.56 -10.41
C ILE A 29 -10.29 0.97 -9.09
N ASN A 30 -9.90 1.52 -7.94
CA ASN A 30 -10.32 1.04 -6.62
C ASN A 30 -11.56 1.79 -6.11
N CYS A 31 -11.67 3.10 -6.36
CA CYS A 31 -12.77 3.93 -5.83
C CYS A 31 -13.64 4.62 -6.89
N GLY A 32 -13.25 4.58 -8.17
CA GLY A 32 -13.97 5.18 -9.30
C GLY A 32 -13.85 6.71 -9.41
N GLU A 33 -13.14 7.37 -8.50
CA GLU A 33 -12.95 8.83 -8.54
C GLU A 33 -11.88 9.23 -9.55
N LYS A 34 -12.05 10.43 -10.09
CA LYS A 34 -11.07 11.08 -10.96
C LYS A 34 -10.02 11.84 -10.15
N GLY A 35 -8.94 12.25 -10.80
CA GLY A 35 -7.83 13.00 -10.20
C GLY A 35 -6.73 12.17 -9.53
N HIS A 36 -6.87 10.84 -9.42
CA HIS A 36 -5.82 10.00 -8.86
C HIS A 36 -5.80 8.56 -9.40
N LEU A 37 -4.64 7.91 -9.31
CA LEU A 37 -4.45 6.50 -9.65
C LEU A 37 -4.66 5.59 -8.43
N ALA A 38 -4.91 4.31 -8.65
CA ALA A 38 -5.10 3.33 -7.58
C ALA A 38 -3.92 3.16 -6.59
N ALA A 39 -2.71 3.59 -6.98
CA ALA A 39 -1.54 3.62 -6.11
C ALA A 39 -1.49 4.85 -5.17
N TRP A 40 -2.43 5.78 -5.29
CA TRP A 40 -2.46 6.99 -4.48
C TRP A 40 -2.84 6.66 -3.03
N LYS A 41 -1.98 7.05 -2.07
CA LYS A 41 -2.15 6.72 -0.65
C LYS A 41 -3.37 7.35 0.01
N GLY A 42 -3.90 8.44 -0.56
CA GLY A 42 -5.09 9.13 -0.05
C GLY A 42 -6.41 8.56 -0.55
N CYS A 43 -6.39 7.49 -1.35
CA CYS A 43 -7.61 6.93 -1.93
C CYS A 43 -8.55 6.46 -0.81
N LYS A 44 -9.81 6.88 -0.84
CA LYS A 44 -10.82 6.50 0.17
C LYS A 44 -11.04 4.99 0.31
N ALA A 45 -10.75 4.23 -0.75
CA ALA A 45 -10.88 2.78 -0.76
C ALA A 45 -9.69 2.09 -0.08
N LEU A 46 -8.57 2.79 0.13
CA LEU A 46 -7.44 2.27 0.89
C LEU A 46 -7.70 2.49 2.39
N PRO A 47 -7.58 1.44 3.22
CA PRO A 47 -7.72 1.59 4.66
C PRO A 47 -6.60 2.48 5.20
N LEU A 48 -6.97 3.52 5.95
CA LEU A 48 -6.02 4.30 6.73
C LEU A 48 -5.52 3.42 7.88
N ILE A 49 -4.25 3.01 7.80
CA ILE A 49 -3.59 2.38 8.94
C ILE A 49 -3.44 3.47 10.00
N GLN A 50 -4.36 3.48 10.97
CA GLN A 50 -4.22 4.29 12.17
C GLN A 50 -2.91 3.86 12.84
N LYS A 51 -1.99 4.80 13.03
CA LYS A 51 -0.79 4.52 13.84
C LYS A 51 -1.29 4.14 15.22
N THR A 52 -1.22 2.86 15.58
CA THR A 52 -1.48 2.45 16.96
C THR A 52 -0.51 3.21 17.87
N PRO A 53 -0.98 3.77 19.00
CA PRO A 53 -0.08 4.39 19.94
C PRO A 53 0.81 3.30 20.55
N ALA A 54 2.08 3.66 20.75
CA ALA A 54 3.17 2.84 21.27
C ALA A 54 3.72 1.76 20.33
N ARG A 55 4.84 2.10 19.70
CA ARG A 55 5.85 1.12 19.27
C ARG A 55 6.18 0.26 20.50
N GLN A 56 5.76 -1.00 20.49
CA GLN A 56 6.10 -1.92 21.57
C GLN A 56 7.63 -2.05 21.62
N GLU A 57 8.23 -1.63 22.73
CA GLU A 57 9.67 -1.64 22.90
C GLU A 57 10.14 -3.09 22.90
N ARG A 58 10.75 -3.52 21.79
CA ARG A 58 11.27 -4.88 21.65
C ARG A 58 12.60 -4.93 22.38
N LYS A 59 12.75 -5.88 23.30
CA LYS A 59 14.04 -6.10 23.99
C LYS A 59 15.12 -6.40 22.97
N SER A 60 16.26 -5.74 23.08
CA SER A 60 17.44 -6.09 22.29
C SER A 60 18.01 -7.44 22.76
N TYR A 61 18.82 -8.08 21.92
CA TYR A 61 19.51 -9.32 22.29
C TYR A 61 20.32 -9.15 23.59
N ALA A 62 21.04 -8.03 23.73
CA ALA A 62 21.79 -7.67 24.94
C ALA A 62 20.89 -7.58 26.19
N GLN A 63 19.68 -7.02 26.06
CA GLN A 63 18.72 -6.94 27.17
C GLN A 63 18.09 -8.29 27.53
N ALA A 64 17.97 -9.20 26.56
CA ALA A 64 17.46 -10.55 26.80
C ALA A 64 18.48 -11.39 27.58
N VAL A 65 19.75 -11.35 27.20
CA VAL A 65 20.82 -12.10 27.90
C VAL A 65 21.10 -11.52 29.29
N ALA A 66 21.04 -10.19 29.49
CA ALA A 66 21.24 -9.61 30.81
C ALA A 66 20.16 -10.01 31.85
N LYS A 67 19.00 -10.49 31.40
CA LYS A 67 17.95 -11.00 32.30
C LYS A 67 18.16 -12.46 32.71
N THR A 68 18.86 -13.26 31.92
CA THR A 68 19.11 -14.67 32.29
C THR A 68 20.09 -14.73 33.47
N TYR A 69 21.14 -13.90 33.45
CA TYR A 69 22.16 -13.84 34.53
C TYR A 69 21.71 -13.19 35.84
N LYS A 70 20.52 -12.56 35.88
CA LYS A 70 19.98 -11.92 37.10
C LYS A 70 19.03 -12.82 37.90
N ASN A 71 18.72 -14.01 37.38
CA ASN A 71 17.82 -14.97 38.02
C ASN A 71 18.58 -16.19 38.59
N ASP A 72 19.92 -16.18 38.54
CA ASP A 72 20.85 -17.08 39.25
C ASP A 72 21.44 -16.33 40.46
#